data_AF-A0A1B6K0V7-F1
#
_entry.id   AF-A0A1B6K0V7-F1
#
_cell.length_a   1.000
_cell.length_b   1.000
_cell.length_c   1.000
_cell.angle_alpha   90.00
_cell.angle_beta   90.00
_cell.angle_gamma   90.00
#
_symmetry.space_group_name_H-M   'P 1'
#
loop_
_entity.id
_entity.type
_entity.pdbx_description
1 polymer ?
#
loop_
_entity_poly.entity_id
_entity_poly.type
_entity_poly.pdbx_seq_one_letter_code
_entity_poly.pdbx_strand_id
1 'polypeptide(L)'
;IVSWLLIVFYPSVTMLGAARLLQGLTMGLTFTAAPVYLGEIASKENRGAITSMFFNSWWLGFLIQYAMGSFLSFHKYTYFTLYLNIPFMLLFFWQPESPYY
;
A
#
# COMPACT_ATOMS: atom_id res chain seq x y z
N ILE A 1 5.25 -0.74 -6.39
CA ILE A 1 5.31 -0.58 -7.87
C ILE A 1 6.15 -1.67 -8.54
N VAL A 2 7.40 -1.91 -8.14
CA VAL A 2 8.28 -2.93 -8.74
C VAL A 2 7.62 -4.31 -8.85
N SER A 3 6.98 -4.81 -7.79
CA SER A 3 6.27 -6.10 -7.82
C SER A 3 5.15 -6.17 -8.85
N TRP A 4 4.41 -5.09 -9.09
CA TRP A 4 3.38 -5.02 -10.12
C TRP A 4 3.98 -5.02 -11.53
N LEU A 5 5.11 -4.32 -11.73
CA LEU A 5 5.83 -4.34 -13.01
C LEU A 5 6.34 -5.75 -13.34
N LEU A 6 6.84 -6.50 -12.35
CA LEU A 6 7.23 -7.91 -12.53
C LEU A 6 6.06 -8.76 -13.03
N ILE A 7 4.86 -8.59 -12.46
CA ILE A 7 3.65 -9.33 -12.87
C ILE A 7 3.23 -8.97 -14.29
N VAL A 8 3.33 -7.69 -14.67
CA VAL A 8 2.91 -7.21 -16.00
C VAL A 8 3.88 -7.67 -17.10
N PHE A 9 5.18 -7.50 -16.89
CA PHE A 9 6.19 -7.79 -17.93
C PHE A 9 6.55 -9.27 -18.01
N TYR A 10 6.42 -10.03 -16.91
CA TYR A 10 6.81 -11.44 -16.86
C TYR A 10 5.70 -12.30 -16.24
N PRO A 11 4.63 -12.62 -17.00
CA PRO A 11 3.48 -13.37 -16.49
C PRO A 11 3.81 -14.87 -16.39
N SER A 12 4.62 -15.26 -15.40
CA SER A 12 4.90 -16.66 -15.05
C SER A 12 4.55 -16.93 -13.59
N VAL A 13 4.27 -18.20 -13.26
CA VAL A 13 3.96 -18.61 -11.87
C VAL A 13 5.14 -18.31 -10.93
N THR A 14 6.37 -18.49 -11.41
CA THR A 14 7.59 -18.19 -10.63
C THR A 14 7.72 -16.69 -10.36
N MET A 15 7.46 -15.84 -11.36
CA MET A 15 7.53 -14.38 -11.20
C MET A 15 6.37 -13.85 -10.35
N LEU A 16 5.20 -14.46 -10.44
CA LEU A 16 4.10 -14.16 -9.52
C LEU A 16 4.50 -14.48 -8.07
N GLY A 17 5.15 -15.63 -7.84
CA GLY A 17 5.68 -16.00 -6.53
C GLY A 17 6.71 -14.98 -6.00
N ALA A 18 7.67 -14.59 -6.84
CA ALA A 18 8.66 -13.57 -6.48
C ALA A 18 8.01 -12.21 -6.17
N ALA A 19 7.03 -11.79 -6.98
CA ALA A 19 6.28 -10.56 -6.74
C ALA A 19 5.51 -10.58 -5.42
N ARG A 20 4.93 -11.73 -5.05
CA ARG A 20 4.23 -11.91 -3.76
C ARG A 20 5.16 -11.84 -2.57
N LEU A 21 6.35 -12.45 -2.66
CA LEU A 21 7.37 -12.34 -1.62
C LEU A 21 7.79 -10.87 -1.41
N LEU A 22 8.06 -10.15 -2.50
CA LEU A 22 8.41 -8.74 -2.44
C LEU A 22 7.29 -7.90 -1.81
N GLN A 23 6.03 -8.13 -2.21
CA GLN A 23 4.87 -7.47 -1.61
C GLN A 23 4.74 -7.76 -0.12
N GLY A 24 4.96 -9.01 0.31
CA GLY A 24 4.90 -9.41 1.72
C GLY A 24 5.96 -8.71 2.57
N LEU A 25 7.21 -8.63 2.07
CA LEU A 25 8.29 -7.90 2.75
C LEU A 25 7.97 -6.41 2.88
N THR A 26 7.54 -5.78 1.78
CA THR A 26 7.15 -4.35 1.80
C THR A 26 5.95 -4.11 2.72
N MET A 27 4.99 -5.03 2.77
CA MET A 27 3.86 -4.94 3.70
C MET A 27 4.34 -4.96 5.16
N GLY A 28 5.23 -5.89 5.53
CA GLY A 28 5.81 -5.94 6.87
C GLY A 28 6.46 -4.62 7.27
N LEU A 29 7.33 -4.07 6.39
CA LEU A 29 7.97 -2.77 6.63
C LEU A 29 6.96 -1.63 6.78
N THR A 30 5.93 -1.60 5.92
CA THR A 30 4.90 -0.54 5.95
C THR A 30 4.07 -0.61 7.22
N PHE A 31 3.67 -1.82 7.66
CA PHE A 31 2.89 -2.01 8.89
C PHE A 31 3.67 -1.70 10.16
N THR A 32 5.00 -1.75 10.10
CA THR A 32 5.84 -1.30 11.22
C THR A 32 6.06 0.20 11.17
N ALA A 33 6.48 0.76 10.03
CA ALA A 33 6.91 2.15 9.94
C ALA A 33 5.75 3.16 9.86
N ALA A 34 4.69 2.86 9.10
CA ALA A 34 3.60 3.80 8.87
C ALA A 34 2.82 4.20 10.14
N PRO A 35 2.37 3.27 11.01
CA PRO A 35 1.68 3.67 12.24
C PRO A 35 2.59 4.40 13.22
N VAL A 36 3.91 4.11 13.24
CA VAL A 36 4.90 4.82 14.05
C VAL A 36 5.05 6.27 13.57
N TYR A 37 5.31 6.47 12.27
CA TYR A 37 5.38 7.80 11.66
C TYR A 37 4.10 8.62 11.92
N LEU A 38 2.93 8.00 11.70
CA LEU A 38 1.64 8.64 11.98
C LEU A 38 1.47 9.01 13.46
N GLY A 39 1.98 8.19 14.37
CA GLY A 39 1.97 8.48 15.80
C GLY A 39 2.87 9.66 16.17
N GLU A 40 4.02 9.79 15.50
CA GLU A 40 5.00 10.85 15.76
C GLU A 40 4.55 12.21 15.24
N ILE A 41 3.90 12.27 14.07
CA ILE A 41 3.35 13.52 13.52
C ILE A 41 2.03 13.93 14.19
N ALA A 42 1.32 13.00 14.82
CA ALA A 42 0.04 13.26 15.45
C ALA A 42 0.16 14.00 16.79
N SER A 43 -0.78 14.91 17.06
CA SER A 43 -0.94 15.51 18.37
C SER A 43 -1.30 14.45 19.42
N LYS A 44 -0.89 14.66 20.69
CA LYS A 44 -1.10 13.69 21.78
C LYS A 44 -2.56 13.27 21.95
N GLU A 45 -3.50 14.20 21.75
CA GLU A 45 -4.93 13.96 21.88
C GLU A 45 -5.52 13.14 20.71
N ASN A 46 -5.02 13.36 19.48
CA ASN A 46 -5.57 12.73 18.28
C ASN A 46 -4.76 11.53 17.77
N ARG A 47 -3.66 11.17 18.43
CA ARG A 47 -2.76 10.07 18.04
C ARG A 47 -3.52 8.76 17.81
N GLY A 48 -4.43 8.41 18.73
CA GLY A 48 -5.24 7.20 18.59
C GLY A 48 -6.12 7.21 17.33
N ALA A 49 -6.74 8.36 17.01
CA ALA A 49 -7.59 8.49 15.84
C ALA A 49 -6.77 8.42 14.54
N ILE A 50 -5.65 9.14 14.44
CA ILE A 50 -4.80 9.17 13.25
C ILE A 50 -4.18 7.80 12.96
N THR A 51 -3.64 7.12 13.98
CA THR A 51 -3.12 5.75 13.79
C THR A 51 -4.23 4.76 13.44
N SER A 52 -5.46 4.93 13.96
CA SER A 52 -6.60 4.10 13.58
C SER A 52 -7.04 4.32 12.12
N MET A 53 -6.90 5.54 11.59
CA MET A 53 -7.19 5.83 10.18
C MET A 53 -6.32 5.03 9.22
N PHE A 54 -5.08 4.68 9.60
CA PHE A 54 -4.24 3.78 8.81
C PHE A 54 -4.88 2.40 8.63
N PHE A 55 -5.30 1.77 9.73
CA PHE A 55 -5.97 0.48 9.68
C PHE A 55 -7.33 0.55 8.98
N ASN A 56 -8.08 1.64 9.17
CA ASN A 56 -9.32 1.85 8.44
C ASN A 56 -9.07 1.92 6.92
N SER A 57 -8.06 2.69 6.50
CA SER A 57 -7.63 2.80 5.10
C SER A 57 -7.22 1.44 4.51
N TRP A 58 -6.58 0.59 5.31
CA TRP A 58 -6.24 -0.78 4.91
C TRP A 58 -7.48 -1.62 4.59
N TRP A 59 -8.49 -1.59 5.46
CA TRP A 59 -9.76 -2.29 5.22
C TRP A 59 -10.53 -1.71 4.03
N LEU A 60 -10.51 -0.39 3.84
CA LEU A 60 -11.07 0.25 2.64
C LEU A 60 -10.37 -0.22 1.36
N GLY A 61 -9.05 -0.37 1.40
CA GLY A 61 -8.29 -0.93 0.28
C GLY A 61 -8.72 -2.35 -0.07
N PHE A 62 -8.94 -3.21 0.93
CA PHE A 62 -9.50 -4.55 0.70
C PHE A 62 -10.91 -4.49 0.13
N LEU A 63 -11.77 -3.63 0.66
CA LEU A 63 -13.14 -3.47 0.17
C LEU A 63 -13.15 -3.09 -1.31
N ILE A 64 -12.35 -2.11 -1.71
CA ILE A 64 -12.23 -1.68 -3.12
C ILE A 64 -11.73 -2.84 -3.99
N GLN A 65 -10.72 -3.58 -3.52
CA GLN A 65 -10.17 -4.71 -4.24
C GLN A 65 -11.19 -5.84 -4.45
N TYR A 66 -11.92 -6.22 -3.41
CA TYR A 66 -12.96 -7.25 -3.53
C TYR A 66 -14.16 -6.78 -4.35
N ALA A 67 -14.55 -5.51 -4.24
CA ALA A 67 -15.61 -4.94 -5.04
C ALA A 67 -15.26 -4.93 -6.54
N MET A 68 -14.02 -4.58 -6.89
CA MET A 68 -13.57 -4.49 -8.29
C MET A 68 -13.11 -5.82 -8.89
N GLY A 69 -12.73 -6.79 -8.06
CA GLY A 69 -12.20 -8.08 -8.50
C GLY A 69 -13.16 -8.91 -9.34
N SER A 70 -14.48 -8.77 -9.14
CA SER A 70 -15.50 -9.48 -9.94
C SER A 70 -15.75 -8.83 -11.31
N PHE A 71 -15.45 -7.54 -11.47
CA PHE A 71 -15.72 -6.78 -12.69
C PHE A 71 -14.52 -6.71 -13.65
N LEU A 72 -13.29 -6.96 -13.15
CA LEU A 72 -12.06 -6.78 -13.92
C LEU A 72 -11.38 -8.11 -14.22
N SER A 73 -10.92 -8.30 -15.46
CA SER A 73 -10.02 -9.41 -15.82
C SER A 73 -8.65 -9.25 -15.15
N PHE A 74 -7.90 -10.35 -15.02
CA PHE A 74 -6.61 -10.38 -14.29
C PHE A 74 -5.67 -9.22 -14.65
N HIS A 75 -5.41 -8.97 -15.94
CA HIS A 75 -4.51 -7.88 -16.35
C HIS A 75 -5.10 -6.49 -16.06
N LYS A 76 -6.39 -6.27 -16.31
CA LYS A 76 -7.06 -4.99 -15.99
C LYS A 76 -7.03 -4.71 -14.49
N TYR A 77 -7.19 -5.75 -13.68
CA TYR A 77 -7.08 -5.68 -12.23
C TYR A 77 -5.65 -5.35 -11.77
N THR A 78 -4.64 -5.96 -12.39
CA THR A 78 -3.22 -5.63 -12.12
C THR A 78 -2.91 -4.17 -12.46
N TYR A 79 -3.37 -3.66 -13.60
CA TYR A 79 -3.20 -2.25 -13.96
C TYR A 79 -3.96 -1.32 -13.02
N PHE A 80 -5.20 -1.64 -12.67
CA PHE A 80 -6.01 -0.86 -11.73
C PHE A 80 -5.30 -0.67 -10.38
N THR A 81 -4.82 -1.77 -9.80
CA THR A 81 -4.08 -1.70 -8.52
C THR A 81 -2.74 -1.00 -8.65
N LEU A 82 -2.05 -1.12 -9.80
CA LEU A 82 -0.81 -0.38 -10.07
C LEU A 82 -1.05 1.13 -10.10
N TYR A 83 -2.07 1.60 -10.83
CA TYR A 83 -2.39 3.03 -10.94
C TYR A 83 -2.80 3.63 -9.60
N LEU A 84 -3.47 2.88 -8.74
CA LEU A 84 -3.86 3.33 -7.39
C LEU A 84 -2.64 3.67 -6.51
N ASN A 85 -1.49 3.03 -6.74
CA ASN A 85 -0.26 3.30 -6.00
C ASN A 85 0.46 4.58 -6.44
N ILE A 86 0.20 5.09 -7.66
CA ILE A 86 0.92 6.25 -8.22
C ILE A 86 0.60 7.55 -7.43
N PRO A 87 -0.68 7.89 -7.16
CA PRO A 87 -0.99 9.06 -6.35
C PRO A 87 -0.37 9.02 -4.96
N PHE A 88 -0.34 7.85 -4.32
CA PHE A 88 0.28 7.71 -3.00
C PHE A 88 1.77 8.07 -3.04
N MET A 89 2.53 7.56 -4.01
CA MET A 89 3.94 7.91 -4.18
C MET A 89 4.15 9.40 -4.41
N LEU A 90 3.33 10.02 -5.27
CA LEU A 90 3.44 11.44 -5.58
C LEU A 90 3.13 12.32 -4.37
N LEU A 91 2.10 11.98 -3.61
CA LEU A 91 1.68 12.74 -2.42
C LEU A 91 2.63 12.53 -1.24
N PHE A 92 3.10 11.30 -1.05
CA PHE A 92 3.98 10.96 0.07
C PHE A 92 5.39 11.53 -0.11
N PHE A 93 5.82 11.80 -1.34
CA PHE A 93 7.12 12.44 -1.61
C PHE A 93 7.29 13.81 -0.92
N TRP A 94 6.20 14.55 -0.71
CA TRP A 94 6.22 15.84 -0.02
C TRP A 94 5.99 15.75 1.49
N GLN A 95 5.83 14.55 2.04
CA GLN A 95 5.65 14.42 3.48
C GLN A 95 6.98 14.69 4.20
N PRO A 96 6.95 15.53 5.25
CA PRO A 96 8.14 15.82 6.04
C PRO A 96 8.59 14.58 6.80
N GLU A 97 9.87 14.53 7.15
CA GLU A 97 10.38 13.54 8.11
C GLU A 97 9.70 13.70 9.47
N SER A 98 9.66 12.62 10.26
CA SER A 98 9.00 12.70 11.56
C SER A 98 9.77 13.65 12.51
N PRO A 99 9.08 14.38 13.40
CA PRO A 99 9.71 15.40 14.24
C PRO A 99 10.65 14.84 15.32
N TYR A 100 10.61 13.53 15.55
CA TYR A 100 11.16 12.86 16.74
C TYR A 100 12.39 11.97 16.40
N TYR A 101 13.17 12.33 15.38
CA TYR A 101 14.51 11.75 15.20
C TYR A 101 15.40 11.95 16.44
#